data_AF-A0A430E1W2-F1
#
_entry.id   AF-A0A430E1W2-F1
#
_cell.length_a   1.000
_cell.length_b   1.000
_cell.length_c   1.000
_cell.angle_alpha   90.00
_cell.angle_beta   90.00
_cell.angle_gamma   90.00
#
_symmetry.space_group_name_H-M   'P 1'
#
loop_
_entity.id
_entity.type
_entity.pdbx_description
1 polymer ?
#
loop_
_entity_poly.entity_id
_entity_poly.type
_entity_poly.pdbx_seq_one_letter_code
_entity_poly.pdbx_strand_id
1 'polypeptide(L)'
;MPTLALLLISNVFMTIAWYWHLKGGMAKPLPTVILLSWAIALVEYCFAVPANRLGYASGWSGGQLKIAQEVITLLVFGVFAVVVLGEQLSWRHAGAFVCLVGAAAFMFAGKS
;
A
#
# COMPACT_ATOMS: atom_id res chain seq x y z
N MET A 1 -8.20 -3.94 -15.81
CA MET A 1 -8.31 -4.45 -14.43
C MET A 1 -8.36 -3.27 -13.46
N PRO A 2 -9.55 -2.69 -13.19
CA PRO A 2 -9.68 -1.49 -12.34
C PRO A 2 -9.17 -1.71 -10.91
N THR A 3 -9.24 -2.95 -10.40
CA THR A 3 -8.80 -3.34 -9.05
C THR A 3 -7.36 -2.92 -8.72
N LEU A 4 -6.38 -3.22 -9.59
CA LEU A 4 -4.98 -2.90 -9.31
C LEU A 4 -4.71 -1.39 -9.28
N ALA A 5 -5.34 -0.63 -10.17
CA ALA A 5 -5.21 0.82 -10.19
C ALA A 5 -5.82 1.45 -8.92
N LEU A 6 -6.99 0.97 -8.48
CA LEU A 6 -7.62 1.44 -7.25
C LEU A 6 -6.78 1.07 -6.01
N LEU A 7 -6.24 -0.16 -5.94
CA LEU A 7 -5.35 -0.58 -4.86
C LEU A 7 -4.07 0.27 -4.83
N LEU A 8 -3.51 0.63 -5.99
CA LEU A 8 -2.35 1.51 -6.08
C LEU A 8 -2.65 2.89 -5.50
N ILE A 9 -3.75 3.53 -5.93
CA ILE A 9 -4.18 4.83 -5.43
C ILE A 9 -4.41 4.76 -3.91
N SER A 10 -5.10 3.73 -3.45
CA SER A 10 -5.32 3.45 -2.02
C SER A 10 -4.00 3.44 -1.24
N ASN A 11 -3.02 2.66 -1.70
CA ASN A 11 -1.75 2.53 -1.00
C ASN A 11 -0.94 3.82 -0.95
N VAL A 12 -1.07 4.70 -1.94
CA VAL A 12 -0.45 6.04 -1.89
C VAL A 12 -1.03 6.84 -0.72
N PHE A 13 -2.36 6.92 -0.61
CA PHE A 13 -3.00 7.61 0.51
C PHE A 13 -2.70 6.94 1.85
N MET A 14 -2.68 5.61 1.91
CA MET A 14 -2.33 4.85 3.13
C MET A 14 -0.92 5.17 3.61
N THR A 15 0.05 5.12 2.69
CA THR A 15 1.47 5.41 2.97
C THR A 15 1.63 6.84 3.45
N ILE A 16 0.97 7.80 2.81
CA ILE A 16 0.97 9.19 3.26
C ILE A 16 0.37 9.27 4.67
N ALA A 17 -0.83 8.73 4.90
CA ALA A 17 -1.52 8.77 6.19
C ALA A 17 -0.64 8.26 7.35
N TRP A 18 0.15 7.22 7.10
CA TRP A 18 1.01 6.61 8.12
C TRP A 18 2.34 7.33 8.35
N TYR A 19 2.91 7.96 7.32
CA TYR A 19 4.32 8.37 7.38
C TYR A 19 4.59 9.86 7.10
N TRP A 20 3.59 10.64 6.65
CA TRP A 20 3.77 12.05 6.31
C TRP A 20 4.36 12.87 7.47
N HIS A 21 3.99 12.54 8.71
CA HIS A 21 4.40 13.27 9.90
C HIS A 21 5.83 12.92 10.37
N LEU A 22 6.46 11.87 9.82
CA LEU A 22 7.84 11.53 10.16
C LEU A 22 8.82 12.58 9.63
N LYS A 23 8.50 13.23 8.50
CA LYS A 23 9.29 14.34 7.95
C LYS A 23 8.66 15.68 8.31
N GLY A 24 9.25 16.39 9.29
CA GLY A 24 8.82 17.73 9.70
C GLY A 24 7.52 17.79 10.50
N GLY A 25 6.87 16.64 10.79
CA GLY A 25 5.67 16.56 11.60
C GLY A 25 5.90 16.14 13.06
N MET A 26 7.12 15.77 13.45
CA MET A 26 7.45 15.31 14.81
C MET A 26 7.23 16.38 15.90
N ALA A 27 7.26 17.66 15.53
CA ALA A 27 6.96 18.77 16.44
C ALA A 27 5.45 19.09 16.54
N LYS A 28 4.60 18.46 15.73
CA LYS A 28 3.15 18.70 15.73
C LYS A 28 2.51 17.91 16.90
N PRO A 29 1.47 18.46 17.56
CA PRO A 29 0.76 17.73 18.61
C PRO A 29 0.16 16.42 18.09
N LEU A 30 0.34 15.35 18.85
CA LEU A 30 -0.10 14.01 18.48
C LEU A 30 -1.60 13.94 18.10
N PRO A 31 -2.55 14.59 18.80
CA PRO A 31 -3.96 14.57 18.40
C PRO A 31 -4.20 15.15 17.00
N THR A 32 -3.49 16.22 16.64
CA THR A 32 -3.59 16.83 15.30
C THR A 32 -3.08 15.88 14.22
N VAL A 33 -1.95 15.19 14.49
CA VAL A 33 -1.40 14.20 13.56
C VAL A 33 -2.38 13.06 13.34
N ILE A 34 -2.94 12.50 14.43
CA ILE A 34 -3.92 11.41 14.37
C ILE A 34 -5.14 11.81 13.54
N LEU A 35 -5.73 12.97 13.82
CA LEU A 35 -6.94 13.44 13.12
C LEU A 35 -6.70 13.68 11.63
N LEU A 36 -5.56 14.28 11.26
CA LEU A 36 -5.19 14.47 9.86
C LEU A 36 -4.94 13.14 9.16
N SER A 37 -4.22 12.21 9.80
CA SER A 37 -4.00 10.86 9.26
C SER A 37 -5.31 10.11 9.06
N TRP A 38 -6.29 10.26 9.96
CA TRP A 38 -7.64 9.71 9.79
C TRP A 38 -8.39 10.32 8.61
N ALA A 39 -8.30 11.63 8.41
CA ALA A 39 -8.92 12.31 7.27
C ALA A 39 -8.34 11.80 5.94
N ILE A 40 -7.03 11.55 5.87
CA ILE A 40 -6.37 10.98 4.70
C ILE A 40 -6.78 9.51 4.51
N ALA A 41 -6.84 8.73 5.59
CA ALA A 41 -7.30 7.33 5.54
C ALA A 41 -8.76 7.22 5.06
N LEU A 42 -9.63 8.19 5.36
CA LEU A 42 -10.99 8.21 4.83
C LEU A 42 -11.01 8.26 3.30
N VAL A 43 -10.12 9.04 2.69
CA VAL A 43 -9.97 9.10 1.22
C VAL A 43 -9.43 7.77 0.69
N GLU A 44 -8.48 7.14 1.39
CA GLU A 44 -7.96 5.82 1.06
C GLU A 44 -9.09 4.77 0.96
N TYR A 45 -9.98 4.73 1.95
CA TYR A 45 -11.11 3.78 1.96
C TYR A 45 -12.06 3.96 0.77
N CYS A 46 -12.19 5.17 0.23
CA CYS A 46 -12.97 5.41 -0.99
C CYS A 46 -12.42 4.66 -2.21
N PHE A 47 -11.15 4.24 -2.19
CA PHE A 47 -10.53 3.42 -3.24
C PHE A 47 -10.37 1.96 -2.82
N ALA A 48 -9.98 1.71 -1.57
CA ALA A 48 -9.75 0.37 -1.03
C ALA A 48 -11.01 -0.51 -1.13
N VAL A 49 -12.15 0.03 -0.69
CA VAL A 49 -13.41 -0.73 -0.60
C VAL A 49 -13.93 -1.09 -1.99
N PRO A 50 -14.03 -0.16 -2.96
CA PRO A 50 -14.39 -0.52 -4.34
C PRO A 50 -13.40 -1.47 -4.98
N ALA A 51 -12.09 -1.31 -4.76
CA ALA A 51 -11.07 -2.19 -5.33
C ALA A 51 -11.30 -3.65 -4.93
N ASN A 52 -11.46 -3.88 -3.63
CA ASN A 52 -11.66 -5.23 -3.07
C ASN A 52 -12.98 -5.83 -3.55
N ARG A 53 -14.07 -5.05 -3.59
CA ARG A 53 -15.37 -5.53 -4.08
C ARG A 53 -15.32 -5.89 -5.57
N LEU A 54 -14.74 -5.04 -6.41
CA LEU A 54 -14.61 -5.28 -7.84
C LEU A 54 -13.69 -6.47 -8.13
N GLY A 55 -12.58 -6.58 -7.40
CA GLY A 55 -11.65 -7.70 -7.56
C GLY A 55 -12.30 -9.03 -7.16
N TYR A 56 -12.99 -9.06 -6.02
CA TYR A 56 -13.72 -10.24 -5.57
C TYR A 56 -14.84 -10.64 -6.55
N ALA A 57 -15.61 -9.66 -7.04
CA ALA A 57 -16.63 -9.89 -8.07
C ALA A 57 -16.05 -10.37 -9.40
N SER A 58 -14.79 -10.03 -9.70
CA SER A 58 -14.05 -10.51 -10.88
C SER A 58 -13.40 -11.89 -10.66
N GLY A 59 -13.77 -12.59 -9.59
CA GLY A 59 -13.30 -13.95 -9.28
C GLY A 59 -11.97 -14.02 -8.54
N TRP A 60 -11.43 -12.91 -8.02
CA TRP A 60 -10.25 -12.96 -7.16
C TRP A 60 -10.61 -13.48 -5.77
N SER A 61 -9.75 -14.31 -5.19
CA SER A 61 -9.91 -14.69 -3.77
C SER A 61 -9.47 -13.55 -2.86
N GLY A 62 -9.92 -13.56 -1.60
CA GLY A 62 -9.44 -12.61 -0.59
C GLY A 62 -7.93 -12.66 -0.40
N GLY A 63 -7.33 -13.85 -0.50
CA GLY A 63 -5.87 -14.02 -0.44
C GLY A 63 -5.14 -13.37 -1.61
N GLN A 64 -5.69 -13.48 -2.83
CA GLN A 64 -5.13 -12.82 -4.01
C GLN A 64 -5.17 -11.29 -3.90
N LEU A 65 -6.28 -10.74 -3.38
CA LEU A 65 -6.41 -9.30 -3.14
C LEU A 65 -5.40 -8.82 -2.09
N LYS A 66 -5.27 -9.56 -0.98
CA LYS A 66 -4.34 -9.20 0.09
C LYS A 66 -2.90 -9.20 -0.40
N ILE A 67 -2.48 -10.25 -1.12
CA ILE A 67 -1.10 -10.34 -1.59
C ILE A 67 -0.80 -9.30 -2.68
N ALA A 68 -1.74 -9.03 -3.59
CA ALA A 68 -1.59 -7.92 -4.52
C ALA A 68 -1.42 -6.58 -3.79
N GLN A 69 -2.20 -6.36 -2.72
CA GLN A 69 -2.09 -5.16 -1.88
C GLN A 69 -0.72 -5.08 -1.18
N GLU A 70 -0.18 -6.17 -0.64
CA GLU A 70 1.16 -6.20 -0.01
C GLU A 70 2.28 -5.87 -1.00
N VAL A 71 2.24 -6.44 -2.20
CA VAL A 71 3.20 -6.12 -3.27
C VAL A 71 3.15 -4.63 -3.63
N ILE A 72 1.95 -4.08 -3.80
CA ILE A 72 1.74 -2.66 -4.07
C ILE A 72 2.21 -1.80 -2.89
N THR A 73 1.94 -2.21 -1.65
CA THR A 73 2.35 -1.50 -0.44
C THR A 73 3.85 -1.32 -0.41
N LEU A 74 4.61 -2.39 -0.66
CA LEU A 74 6.07 -2.30 -0.68
C LEU A 74 6.60 -1.41 -1.80
N LEU A 75 5.99 -1.46 -2.99
CA LEU A 75 6.38 -0.59 -4.10
C LEU A 75 6.17 0.89 -3.75
N VAL A 76 4.98 1.22 -3.27
CA VAL A 76 4.62 2.60 -2.90
C VAL A 76 5.48 3.07 -1.73
N PHE A 77 5.67 2.25 -0.70
CA PHE A 77 6.51 2.58 0.43
C PHE A 77 7.98 2.77 0.01
N GLY A 78 8.51 1.93 -0.86
CA GLY A 78 9.89 2.08 -1.36
C GLY A 78 10.12 3.42 -2.06
N VAL A 79 9.17 3.86 -2.90
CA VAL A 79 9.21 5.19 -3.51
C VAL A 79 9.10 6.30 -2.46
N PHE A 80 8.18 6.15 -1.51
CA PHE A 80 8.00 7.12 -0.42
C PHE A 80 9.25 7.26 0.45
N ALA A 81 9.90 6.15 0.80
CA ALA A 81 11.12 6.14 1.61
C ALA A 81 12.25 6.94 0.93
N VAL A 82 12.46 6.75 -0.37
CA VAL A 82 13.49 7.48 -1.13
C VAL A 82 13.13 8.95 -1.31
N VAL A 83 11.92 9.23 -1.80
CA VAL A 83 11.53 10.59 -2.23
C VAL A 83 11.16 11.47 -1.03
N VAL A 84 10.41 10.92 -0.09
CA VAL A 84 9.92 11.67 1.07
C VAL A 84 10.91 11.54 2.21
N LEU A 85 11.24 10.33 2.68
CA LEU A 85 12.11 10.20 3.86
C LEU A 85 13.59 10.46 3.56
N GLY A 86 14.03 10.37 2.30
CA GLY A 86 15.43 10.51 1.91
C GLY A 86 16.28 9.30 2.29
N GLU A 87 15.64 8.16 2.55
CA GLU A 87 16.30 6.91 2.92
C GLU A 87 16.86 6.20 1.68
N GLN A 88 18.02 5.57 1.82
CA GLN A 88 18.61 4.77 0.76
C GLN A 88 18.02 3.36 0.77
N LEU A 89 17.48 2.92 -0.38
CA LEU A 89 17.02 1.54 -0.55
C LEU A 89 18.22 0.58 -0.51
N SER A 90 18.30 -0.22 0.55
CA SER A 90 19.30 -1.28 0.68
C SER A 90 18.91 -2.56 -0.07
N TRP A 91 19.89 -3.42 -0.36
CA TRP A 91 19.69 -4.75 -0.96
C TRP A 91 18.66 -5.63 -0.21
N ARG A 92 18.51 -5.42 1.10
CA ARG A 92 17.53 -6.15 1.91
C ARG A 92 16.09 -5.80 1.52
N HIS A 93 15.83 -4.55 1.12
CA HIS A 93 14.51 -4.13 0.63
C HIS A 93 14.17 -4.80 -0.71
N ALA A 94 15.16 -4.89 -1.61
CA ALA A 94 15.01 -5.61 -2.86
C ALA A 94 14.72 -7.11 -2.62
N GLY A 95 15.45 -7.73 -1.70
CA GLY A 95 15.19 -9.13 -1.29
C GLY A 95 13.78 -9.34 -0.74
N ALA A 96 13.32 -8.46 0.16
CA ALA A 96 11.95 -8.51 0.70
C ALA A 96 10.89 -8.35 -0.41
N PHE A 97 11.12 -7.45 -1.36
CA PHE A 97 10.23 -7.26 -2.51
C PHE A 97 10.15 -8.51 -3.39
N VAL A 98 11.29 -9.13 -3.71
CA VAL A 98 11.34 -10.37 -4.50
C VAL A 98 10.60 -11.51 -3.81
N CYS A 99 10.76 -11.67 -2.49
CA CYS A 99 10.01 -12.67 -1.72
C CYS A 99 8.49 -12.48 -1.83
N LEU A 100 8.01 -11.23 -1.76
CA LEU A 100 6.58 -10.94 -1.87
C LEU A 100 6.04 -11.11 -3.29
N VAL A 101 6.83 -10.79 -4.32
CA VAL A 101 6.47 -11.11 -5.71
C VAL A 101 6.40 -12.63 -5.91
N GLY A 102 7.31 -13.40 -5.31
CA GLY A 102 7.25 -14.87 -5.31
C GLY A 102 5.98 -15.40 -4.64
N ALA A 103 5.59 -14.86 -3.49
CA ALA A 103 4.34 -15.20 -2.83
C ALA A 103 3.11 -14.90 -3.71
N ALA A 104 3.12 -13.77 -4.44
CA ALA A 104 2.10 -13.46 -5.43
C ALA A 104 2.07 -14.51 -6.55
N ALA A 105 3.23 -14.84 -7.13
CA ALA A 105 3.33 -15.82 -8.20
C ALA A 105 2.67 -17.16 -7.80
N PHE A 106 2.95 -17.69 -6.61
CA PHE A 106 2.32 -18.93 -6.13
C PHE A 106 0.79 -18.84 -6.04
N MET A 107 0.27 -17.70 -5.62
CA MET A 107 -1.17 -17.49 -5.43
C MET A 107 -1.95 -17.25 -6.72
N PHE A 108 -1.25 -16.90 -7.80
CA PHE A 108 -1.86 -16.70 -9.12
C PHE A 108 -1.54 -17.82 -10.12
N ALA A 109 -0.46 -18.58 -9.94
CA ALA A 109 -0.02 -19.63 -10.87
C ALA A 109 -0.89 -20.92 -10.89
N GLY A 110 -1.83 -21.08 -9.95
CA GLY A 110 -2.70 -22.25 -9.84
C GLY A 110 -4.13 -22.06 -10.36
N LYS A 111 -4.47 -20.91 -10.96
CA LYS A 111 -5.78 -20.70 -11.58
C LYS A 111 -5.78 -21.29 -13.00
N SER A 112 -6.21 -22.54 -13.12
CA SER A 112 -6.72 -23.10 -14.38
C SER A 112 -8.22 -22.87 -14.52
#